data_AF-A0A414SKG3-F1
#
_entry.id   AF-A0A414SKG3-F1
#
_cell.length_a   1.000
_cell.length_b   1.000
_cell.length_c   1.000
_cell.angle_alpha   90.00
_cell.angle_beta   90.00
_cell.angle_gamma   90.00
#
_symmetry.space_group_name_H-M   'P 1'
#
loop_
_entity.id
_entity.type
_entity.pdbx_description
1 polymer ?
#
loop_
_entity_poly.entity_id
_entity_poly.type
_entity_poly.pdbx_seq_one_letter_code
_entity_poly.pdbx_strand_id
1 'polypeptide(L)'
;MVYGVFGGCYSDWYIVGYFDNRNDADKYCCISNADYYVKPLKNLTNEKDLSKVELKYTHEVLFDYDKNNKYTMRKEPDRYRCYIDNELHCNSITKSNGWYHWIKFEINISHNNRKLAEKIAQDYLAELRSYGDGKIYDENIKLMNEKFVRPFKEKERLEKEKQLREKELAELKRLKEKYEQRTKMV
;
A
#
# COMPACT_ATOMS: atom_id res chain seq x y z
N MET A 1 11.03 -18.32 -26.67
CA MET A 1 11.78 -17.87 -25.47
C MET A 1 12.10 -16.41 -25.68
N VAL A 2 12.03 -15.57 -24.66
CA VAL A 2 12.38 -14.14 -24.79
C VAL A 2 13.65 -13.83 -23.99
N TYR A 3 14.41 -12.86 -24.47
CA TYR A 3 15.70 -12.45 -23.94
C TYR A 3 15.60 -10.99 -23.51
N GLY A 4 15.64 -10.76 -22.20
CA GLY A 4 15.62 -9.42 -21.62
C GLY A 4 16.99 -8.77 -21.72
N VAL A 5 17.00 -7.48 -22.10
CA VAL A 5 18.17 -6.61 -22.02
C VAL A 5 18.05 -5.81 -20.74
N PHE A 6 19.08 -5.90 -19.90
CA PHE A 6 19.15 -5.23 -18.61
C PHE A 6 20.32 -4.27 -18.62
N GLY A 7 20.14 -3.11 -18.00
CA GLY A 7 21.19 -2.12 -17.78
C GLY A 7 21.40 -1.84 -16.31
N GLY A 8 22.57 -1.32 -15.97
CA GLY A 8 22.92 -0.91 -14.61
C GLY A 8 24.05 -1.74 -14.00
N CYS A 9 24.59 -1.23 -12.90
CA CYS A 9 25.67 -1.85 -12.14
C CYS A 9 25.22 -2.06 -10.68
N TYR A 10 25.66 -3.14 -10.06
CA TYR A 10 25.32 -3.51 -8.68
C TYR A 10 23.80 -3.59 -8.41
N SER A 11 23.27 -2.74 -7.52
CA SER A 11 21.87 -2.72 -7.08
C SER A 11 20.94 -1.94 -8.00
N ASP A 12 21.47 -1.20 -8.97
CA ASP A 12 20.71 -0.21 -9.75
C ASP A 12 20.36 -0.75 -11.16
N TRP A 13 19.85 -1.97 -11.19
CA TRP A 13 19.44 -2.65 -12.42
C TRP A 13 18.07 -2.15 -12.88
N TYR A 14 17.92 -1.97 -14.20
CA TYR A 14 16.67 -1.63 -14.84
C TYR A 14 16.49 -2.41 -16.15
N ILE A 15 15.23 -2.57 -16.56
CA ILE A 15 14.88 -3.29 -17.78
C ILE A 15 14.93 -2.32 -18.96
N VAL A 16 15.71 -2.67 -19.98
CA VAL A 16 15.80 -1.88 -21.23
C VAL A 16 14.74 -2.34 -22.23
N GLY A 17 14.53 -3.65 -22.35
CA GLY A 17 13.58 -4.24 -23.29
C GLY A 17 13.74 -5.75 -23.41
N TYR A 18 13.11 -6.34 -24.43
CA TYR A 18 13.26 -7.76 -24.74
C TYR A 18 13.28 -8.03 -26.25
N PHE A 19 13.93 -9.13 -26.63
CA PHE A 19 13.91 -9.70 -27.98
C PHE A 19 13.44 -11.16 -27.92
N ASP A 20 12.90 -11.68 -29.02
CA ASP A 20 12.61 -13.10 -29.22
C ASP A 20 13.83 -13.90 -29.71
N ASN A 21 14.84 -13.20 -30.23
CA ASN A 21 16.11 -13.73 -30.69
C ASN A 21 17.28 -13.26 -29.83
N ARG A 22 18.09 -14.21 -29.32
CA ARG A 22 19.27 -13.89 -28.50
C ARG A 22 20.32 -13.09 -29.26
N ASN A 23 20.58 -13.44 -30.52
CA ASN A 23 21.59 -12.79 -31.34
C ASN A 23 21.27 -11.30 -31.53
N ASP A 24 19.99 -10.95 -31.66
CA ASP A 24 19.58 -9.55 -31.82
C ASP A 24 19.67 -8.78 -30.49
N ALA A 25 19.37 -9.43 -29.36
CA ALA A 25 19.65 -8.85 -28.04
C ALA A 25 21.17 -8.61 -27.82
N ASP A 26 22.01 -9.58 -28.16
CA ASP A 26 23.47 -9.46 -28.01
C ASP A 26 24.03 -8.35 -28.93
N LYS A 27 23.58 -8.28 -30.19
CA LYS A 27 23.91 -7.17 -31.11
C LYS A 27 23.47 -5.82 -30.54
N TYR A 28 22.26 -5.74 -29.97
CA TYR A 28 21.76 -4.50 -29.37
C TYR A 28 22.66 -4.03 -28.23
N CYS A 29 23.11 -4.93 -27.35
CA CYS A 29 24.08 -4.58 -26.30
C CYS A 29 25.39 -4.03 -26.88
N CYS A 30 25.94 -4.69 -27.90
CA CYS A 30 27.20 -4.26 -28.52
C CYS A 30 27.13 -2.88 -29.17
N ILE A 31 25.99 -2.52 -29.79
CA ILE A 31 25.84 -1.21 -30.47
C ILE A 31 25.40 -0.08 -29.54
N SER A 32 24.84 -0.41 -28.37
CA SER A 32 24.25 0.58 -27.45
C SER A 32 25.31 1.37 -26.65
N ASN A 33 26.59 0.97 -26.70
CA ASN A 33 27.71 1.60 -25.98
C ASN A 33 27.42 1.84 -24.48
N ALA A 34 26.67 0.92 -23.88
CA ALA A 34 26.24 0.95 -22.49
C ALA A 34 26.49 -0.42 -21.86
N ASP A 35 26.60 -0.47 -20.53
CA ASP A 35 26.80 -1.70 -19.77
C ASP A 35 25.51 -2.53 -19.71
N TYR A 36 25.14 -3.09 -20.86
CA TYR A 36 23.96 -3.92 -21.03
C TYR A 36 24.33 -5.40 -21.08
N TYR A 37 23.49 -6.24 -20.49
CA TYR A 37 23.65 -7.69 -20.52
C TYR A 37 22.33 -8.38 -20.82
N VAL A 38 22.43 -9.54 -21.47
CA VAL A 38 21.28 -10.32 -21.90
C VAL A 38 21.04 -11.46 -20.93
N LYS A 39 19.77 -11.63 -20.51
CA LYS A 39 19.33 -12.80 -19.75
C LYS A 39 18.04 -13.39 -20.35
N PRO A 40 17.93 -14.73 -20.42
CA PRO A 40 16.66 -15.35 -20.78
C PRO A 40 15.60 -15.04 -19.72
N LEU A 41 14.40 -14.67 -20.17
CA LEU A 41 13.25 -14.48 -19.28
C LEU A 41 12.42 -15.76 -19.25
N LYS A 42 12.17 -16.28 -18.04
CA LYS A 42 11.25 -17.38 -17.81
C LYS A 42 9.82 -16.86 -17.92
N ASN A 43 8.99 -17.53 -18.70
CA ASN A 43 7.56 -17.23 -18.71
C ASN A 43 6.92 -17.81 -17.44
N LEU A 44 6.42 -16.93 -16.56
CA LEU A 44 5.77 -17.32 -15.30
C LEU A 44 4.24 -17.47 -15.42
N THR A 45 3.67 -17.28 -16.62
CA THR A 45 2.23 -17.45 -16.84
C THR A 45 1.78 -18.86 -16.42
N ASN A 46 0.75 -18.93 -15.59
CA ASN A 46 0.18 -20.16 -15.04
C ASN A 46 1.15 -21.00 -14.16
N GLU A 47 2.32 -20.47 -13.77
CA GLU A 47 3.19 -21.18 -12.80
C GLU A 47 2.56 -21.25 -11.41
N LYS A 48 1.69 -20.29 -11.10
CA LYS A 48 0.86 -20.28 -9.89
C LYS A 48 -0.56 -19.91 -10.27
N ASP A 49 -1.52 -20.49 -9.57
CA ASP A 49 -2.90 -20.01 -9.63
C ASP A 49 -3.01 -18.69 -8.87
N LEU A 50 -3.18 -17.59 -9.62
CA LEU A 50 -3.36 -16.24 -9.09
C LEU A 50 -4.84 -15.81 -9.11
N SER A 51 -5.77 -16.68 -9.53
CA SER A 51 -7.18 -16.34 -9.71
C SER A 51 -7.88 -15.90 -8.42
N LYS A 52 -7.38 -16.38 -7.26
CA LYS A 52 -7.89 -16.04 -5.92
C LYS A 52 -7.10 -14.92 -5.24
N VAL A 53 -6.10 -14.35 -5.91
CA VAL A 53 -5.26 -13.28 -5.33
C VAL A 53 -5.89 -11.94 -5.64
N GLU A 54 -6.46 -11.31 -4.62
CA GLU A 54 -6.99 -9.95 -4.72
C GLU A 54 -5.91 -8.93 -4.32
N LEU A 55 -5.48 -8.12 -5.28
CA LEU A 55 -4.52 -7.06 -5.03
C LEU A 55 -5.21 -5.82 -4.46
N LYS A 56 -4.58 -5.23 -3.45
CA LYS A 56 -4.87 -3.90 -2.95
C LYS A 56 -3.71 -2.97 -3.32
N TYR A 57 -3.99 -1.67 -3.37
CA TYR A 57 -3.08 -0.67 -3.90
C TYR A 57 -2.90 0.46 -2.91
N THR A 58 -1.64 0.85 -2.68
CA THR A 58 -1.27 2.09 -2.01
C THR A 58 -0.78 3.07 -3.07
N HIS A 59 -1.58 4.08 -3.39
CA HIS A 59 -1.16 5.17 -4.26
C HIS A 59 -0.50 6.27 -3.43
N GLU A 60 0.68 6.73 -3.85
CA GLU A 60 1.27 7.93 -3.27
C GLU A 60 0.91 9.15 -4.12
N VAL A 61 0.13 10.07 -3.55
CA VAL A 61 -0.26 11.32 -4.19
C VAL A 61 0.48 12.45 -3.50
N LEU A 62 1.31 13.18 -4.26
CA LEU A 62 2.13 14.25 -3.72
C LEU A 62 1.63 15.61 -4.18
N PHE A 63 1.69 16.57 -3.26
CA PHE A 63 1.47 17.97 -3.53
C PHE A 63 2.71 18.76 -3.11
N ASP A 64 3.30 19.48 -4.06
CA ASP A 64 4.29 20.49 -3.75
C ASP A 64 3.60 21.75 -3.27
N TYR A 65 4.20 22.48 -2.33
CA TYR A 65 3.69 23.76 -1.87
C TYR A 65 4.75 24.86 -1.93
N ASP A 66 4.29 26.08 -2.23
CA ASP A 66 5.16 27.26 -2.29
C ASP A 66 5.09 28.10 -1.00
N LYS A 67 5.84 29.20 -0.97
CA LYS A 67 5.85 30.16 0.16
C LYS A 67 4.48 30.83 0.39
N ASN A 68 3.59 30.79 -0.59
CA ASN A 68 2.23 31.34 -0.51
C ASN A 68 1.21 30.27 -0.07
N ASN A 69 1.65 29.06 0.32
CA ASN A 69 0.79 27.91 0.65
C ASN A 69 -0.12 27.49 -0.51
N LYS A 70 0.31 27.69 -1.76
CA LYS A 70 -0.36 27.12 -2.93
C LYS A 70 0.13 25.71 -3.16
N TYR A 71 -0.79 24.75 -3.20
CA TYR A 71 -0.50 23.34 -3.38
C TYR A 71 -0.70 22.91 -4.84
N THR A 72 0.27 22.21 -5.41
CA THR A 72 0.23 21.69 -6.78
C THR A 72 0.47 20.19 -6.78
N MET A 73 -0.47 19.42 -7.32
CA MET A 73 -0.37 17.96 -7.39
C MET A 73 0.66 17.52 -8.44
N ARG A 74 1.54 16.59 -8.10
CA ARG A 74 2.50 15.99 -9.04
C ARG A 74 1.83 15.01 -10.00
N LYS A 75 2.30 14.99 -11.25
CA LYS A 75 1.86 14.05 -12.29
C LYS A 75 2.75 12.81 -12.31
N GLU A 76 2.53 11.93 -11.36
CA GLU A 76 3.28 10.67 -11.19
C GLU A 76 2.30 9.48 -11.18
N PRO A 77 1.77 9.07 -12.35
CA PRO A 77 0.67 8.10 -12.43
C PRO A 77 1.06 6.70 -11.92
N ASP A 78 2.31 6.31 -12.11
CA ASP A 78 2.84 5.00 -11.74
C ASP A 78 3.38 4.94 -10.31
N ARG A 79 3.14 5.98 -9.51
CA ARG A 79 3.58 6.01 -8.11
C ARG A 79 2.59 5.29 -7.21
N TYR A 80 2.67 3.97 -7.23
CA TYR A 80 1.91 3.09 -6.37
C TYR A 80 2.69 1.83 -6.00
N ARG A 81 2.22 1.15 -4.96
CA ARG A 81 2.67 -0.19 -4.56
C ARG A 81 1.45 -1.08 -4.40
N CYS A 82 1.59 -2.37 -4.69
CA CYS A 82 0.54 -3.36 -4.48
C CYS A 82 0.85 -4.25 -3.27
N TYR A 83 -0.19 -4.73 -2.60
CA TYR A 83 -0.08 -5.66 -1.47
C TYR A 83 -1.23 -6.66 -1.46
N ILE A 84 -1.02 -7.75 -0.73
CA ILE A 84 -2.02 -8.78 -0.45
C ILE A 84 -2.29 -8.73 1.06
N ASP A 85 -3.54 -8.48 1.41
CA ASP A 85 -4.03 -8.47 2.79
C ASP A 85 -5.55 -8.71 2.73
N ASN A 86 -6.18 -9.06 3.84
CA ASN A 86 -7.64 -9.20 3.91
C ASN A 86 -8.30 -7.81 3.84
N GLU A 87 -7.67 -6.80 4.44
CA GLU A 87 -8.24 -5.46 4.60
C GLU A 87 -7.36 -4.39 3.95
N LEU A 88 -7.94 -3.22 3.70
CA LEU A 88 -7.15 -2.07 3.24
C LEU A 88 -6.28 -1.58 4.39
N HIS A 89 -5.04 -1.21 4.09
CA HIS A 89 -4.22 -0.47 5.04
C HIS A 89 -4.81 0.91 5.30
N CYS A 90 -4.48 1.46 6.46
CA CYS A 90 -4.90 2.80 6.82
C CYS A 90 -4.27 3.84 5.88
N ASN A 91 -5.05 4.84 5.46
CA ASN A 91 -4.50 5.99 4.76
C ASN A 91 -3.54 6.75 5.67
N SER A 92 -2.54 7.40 5.08
CA SER A 92 -1.54 8.14 5.85
C SER A 92 -1.12 9.42 5.15
N ILE A 93 -0.67 10.38 5.95
CA ILE A 93 -0.13 11.66 5.48
C ILE A 93 1.26 11.84 6.07
N THR A 94 2.20 12.24 5.22
CA THR A 94 3.56 12.61 5.62
C THR A 94 3.96 13.87 4.88
N LYS A 95 4.67 14.78 5.53
CA LYS A 95 5.29 15.94 4.86
C LYS A 95 6.80 15.82 4.85
N SER A 96 7.46 16.54 3.94
CA SER A 96 8.90 16.68 3.99
C SER A 96 9.36 17.44 5.23
N ASN A 97 10.48 17.00 5.80
CA ASN A 97 11.21 17.76 6.81
C ASN A 97 12.29 18.61 6.11
N GLY A 98 12.43 19.88 6.50
CA GLY A 98 13.52 20.75 6.05
C GLY A 98 13.29 21.47 4.71
N TRP A 99 14.21 21.26 3.75
CA TRP A 99 14.38 22.09 2.54
C TRP A 99 13.38 21.77 1.41
N TYR A 100 12.70 20.64 1.49
CA TYR A 100 11.69 20.26 0.51
C TYR A 100 10.32 20.71 0.99
N HIS A 101 9.45 21.09 0.05
CA HIS A 101 8.11 21.57 0.34
C HIS A 101 7.07 20.69 -0.35
N TRP A 102 6.88 19.48 0.17
CA TRP A 102 5.85 18.58 -0.31
C TRP A 102 5.10 17.89 0.83
N ILE A 103 3.86 17.51 0.53
CA ILE A 103 3.03 16.63 1.34
C ILE A 103 2.61 15.43 0.52
N LYS A 104 2.71 14.25 1.12
CA LYS A 104 2.40 12.95 0.53
C LYS A 104 1.20 12.36 1.24
N PHE A 105 0.22 11.92 0.45
CA PHE A 105 -0.92 11.13 0.87
C PHE A 105 -0.71 9.70 0.37
N GLU A 106 -0.73 8.73 1.27
CA GLU A 106 -0.81 7.32 0.94
C GLU A 106 -2.28 6.90 0.98
N ILE A 107 -2.84 6.61 -0.18
CA ILE A 107 -4.25 6.27 -0.36
C ILE A 107 -4.38 4.79 -0.69
N ASN A 108 -5.02 4.04 0.20
CA ASN A 108 -5.25 2.62 0.09
C ASN A 108 -6.62 2.32 -0.52
N ILE A 109 -6.63 1.62 -1.66
CA ILE A 109 -7.85 1.24 -2.39
C ILE A 109 -7.76 -0.20 -2.92
N SER A 110 -8.92 -0.80 -3.19
CA SER A 110 -9.05 -2.22 -3.56
C SER A 110 -8.71 -2.55 -5.01
N HIS A 111 -8.45 -1.56 -5.84
CA HIS A 111 -8.18 -1.72 -7.27
C HIS A 111 -7.31 -0.57 -7.78
N ASN A 112 -6.57 -0.79 -8.86
CA ASN A 112 -5.71 0.24 -9.42
C ASN A 112 -6.54 1.37 -10.05
N ASN A 113 -6.75 2.44 -9.31
CA ASN A 113 -7.55 3.59 -9.76
C ASN A 113 -6.90 4.90 -9.29
N ARG A 114 -5.90 5.32 -10.05
CA ARG A 114 -5.14 6.55 -9.78
C ARG A 114 -6.04 7.78 -9.65
N LYS A 115 -7.05 7.95 -10.51
CA LYS A 115 -7.95 9.11 -10.49
C LYS A 115 -8.77 9.17 -9.20
N LEU A 116 -9.24 8.02 -8.71
CA LEU A 116 -9.94 7.92 -7.43
C LEU A 116 -9.00 8.30 -6.29
N ALA A 117 -7.77 7.76 -6.28
CA ALA A 117 -6.78 8.09 -5.25
C ALA A 117 -6.44 9.59 -5.23
N GLU A 118 -6.26 10.21 -6.41
CA GLU A 118 -6.01 11.65 -6.53
C GLU A 118 -7.18 12.49 -5.98
N LYS A 119 -8.42 12.10 -6.31
CA LYS A 119 -9.61 12.79 -5.78
C LYS A 119 -9.67 12.69 -4.25
N ILE A 120 -9.48 11.50 -3.69
CA ILE A 120 -9.45 11.30 -2.23
C ILE A 120 -8.34 12.15 -1.59
N ALA A 121 -7.16 12.17 -2.19
CA ALA A 121 -6.04 12.96 -1.68
C ALA A 121 -6.31 14.48 -1.75
N GLN A 122 -7.00 14.96 -2.79
CA GLN A 122 -7.45 16.36 -2.90
C GLN A 122 -8.48 16.70 -1.82
N ASP A 123 -9.45 15.82 -1.58
CA ASP A 123 -10.45 15.97 -0.52
C ASP A 123 -9.78 16.02 0.86
N TYR A 124 -8.80 15.13 1.11
CA TYR A 124 -8.02 15.13 2.34
C TYR A 124 -7.13 16.36 2.49
N LEU A 125 -6.53 16.86 1.41
CA LEU A 125 -5.76 18.10 1.45
C LEU A 125 -6.66 19.29 1.80
N ALA A 126 -7.88 19.35 1.26
CA ALA A 126 -8.84 20.39 1.59
C ALA A 126 -9.23 20.34 3.08
N GLU A 127 -9.54 19.15 3.60
CA GLU A 127 -9.81 18.96 5.03
C GLU A 127 -8.61 19.35 5.89
N LEU A 128 -7.41 18.89 5.55
CA LEU A 128 -6.19 19.18 6.31
C LEU A 128 -5.89 20.68 6.40
N ARG A 129 -6.16 21.42 5.31
CA ARG A 129 -6.02 22.88 5.28
C ARG A 129 -7.06 23.58 6.15
N SER A 130 -8.25 23.01 6.31
CA SER A 130 -9.28 23.59 7.18
C SER A 130 -8.90 23.57 8.67
N TYR A 131 -8.01 22.67 9.10
CA TYR A 131 -7.55 22.60 10.50
C TYR A 131 -6.60 23.74 10.89
N GLY A 132 -5.94 24.41 9.94
CA GLY A 132 -4.93 25.43 10.22
C GLY A 132 -5.12 26.73 9.46
N ASP A 133 -6.38 27.10 9.19
CA ASP A 133 -6.75 28.33 8.47
C ASP A 133 -6.00 28.50 7.14
N GLY A 134 -5.89 27.40 6.38
CA GLY A 134 -5.21 27.34 5.09
C GLY A 134 -3.74 26.92 5.16
N LYS A 135 -3.12 26.90 6.35
CA LYS A 135 -1.77 26.38 6.61
C LYS A 135 -1.81 24.97 7.18
N ILE A 136 -0.75 24.19 6.94
CA ILE A 136 -0.64 22.81 7.39
C ILE A 136 0.52 22.69 8.37
N TYR A 137 0.19 22.41 9.64
CA TYR A 137 1.15 22.16 10.71
C TYR A 137 1.27 20.66 11.00
N ASP A 138 2.30 20.28 11.76
CA ASP A 138 2.51 18.86 12.13
C ASP A 138 1.36 18.31 12.98
N GLU A 139 0.79 19.16 13.85
CA GLU A 139 -0.35 18.85 14.68
C GLU A 139 -1.58 18.50 13.84
N ASN A 140 -1.80 19.23 12.73
CA ASN A 140 -2.91 18.98 11.80
C ASN A 140 -2.75 17.60 11.13
N ILE A 141 -1.52 17.27 10.71
CA ILE A 141 -1.21 15.97 10.09
C ILE A 141 -1.40 14.85 11.11
N LYS A 142 -0.91 15.04 12.33
CA LYS A 142 -1.07 14.06 13.42
C LYS A 142 -2.55 13.81 13.70
N LEU A 143 -3.35 14.87 13.84
CA LEU A 143 -4.79 14.77 14.07
C LEU A 143 -5.50 14.00 12.95
N MET A 144 -5.15 14.26 11.69
CA MET A 144 -5.76 13.58 10.55
C MET A 144 -5.34 12.11 10.45
N ASN A 145 -4.07 11.80 10.70
CA ASN A 145 -3.59 10.41 10.78
C ASN A 145 -4.28 9.65 11.93
N GLU A 146 -4.46 10.27 13.09
CA GLU A 146 -5.24 9.70 14.20
C GLU A 146 -6.70 9.44 13.81
N LYS A 147 -7.32 10.35 13.04
CA LYS A 147 -8.66 10.17 12.47
C LYS A 147 -8.71 8.95 11.55
N PHE A 148 -7.72 8.77 10.67
CA PHE A 148 -7.66 7.62 9.77
C PHE A 148 -7.49 6.29 10.50
N VAL A 149 -6.67 6.27 11.56
CA VAL A 149 -6.39 5.04 12.32
C VAL A 149 -7.54 4.65 13.25
N ARG A 150 -8.41 5.59 13.64
CA ARG A 150 -9.48 5.37 14.63
C ARG A 150 -10.43 4.22 14.28
N PRO A 151 -10.98 4.08 13.06
CA PRO A 151 -11.84 2.95 12.70
C PRO A 151 -11.12 1.60 12.82
N PHE A 152 -9.83 1.53 12.48
CA PHE A 152 -9.04 0.30 12.58
C PHE A 152 -8.83 -0.13 14.03
N LYS A 153 -8.47 0.81 14.91
CA LYS A 153 -8.35 0.54 16.36
C LYS A 153 -9.67 0.10 16.98
N GLU A 154 -10.76 0.73 16.59
CA GLU A 154 -12.10 0.37 17.09
C GLU A 154 -12.51 -1.03 16.63
N LYS A 155 -12.26 -1.36 15.37
CA LYS A 155 -12.51 -2.70 14.85
C LYS A 155 -11.68 -3.77 15.58
N GLU A 156 -10.39 -3.51 15.81
CA GLU A 156 -9.51 -4.41 16.56
C GLU A 156 -10.03 -4.62 18.00
N ARG A 157 -10.53 -3.56 18.65
CA ARG A 157 -11.15 -3.64 19.97
C ARG A 157 -12.38 -4.54 19.97
N LEU A 158 -13.30 -4.33 19.03
CA LEU A 158 -14.53 -5.11 18.91
C LEU A 158 -14.24 -6.59 18.63
N GLU A 159 -13.23 -6.89 17.83
CA GLU A 159 -12.80 -8.26 17.55
C GLU A 159 -12.23 -8.95 18.79
N LYS A 160 -11.40 -8.25 19.58
CA LYS A 160 -10.89 -8.76 20.85
C LYS A 160 -12.01 -9.00 21.87
N GLU A 161 -12.99 -8.11 21.96
CA GLU A 161 -14.16 -8.26 22.84
C GLU A 161 -15.05 -9.42 22.42
N LYS A 162 -15.22 -9.65 21.12
CA LYS A 162 -15.97 -10.80 20.60
C LYS A 162 -15.26 -12.11 20.95
N GLN A 163 -13.95 -12.20 20.71
CA GLN A 163 -13.15 -13.37 21.04
C GLN A 163 -13.15 -13.68 22.55
N LEU A 164 -13.13 -12.66 23.41
CA LEU A 164 -13.23 -12.84 24.85
C LEU A 164 -14.59 -13.41 25.25
N ARG A 165 -15.68 -12.82 24.76
CA ARG A 165 -17.05 -13.31 25.04
C ARG A 165 -17.28 -14.75 24.58
N GLU A 166 -16.74 -15.13 23.44
CA GLU A 166 -16.82 -16.51 22.95
C GLU A 166 -16.09 -17.49 23.87
N LYS A 167 -14.92 -17.11 24.41
CA LYS A 167 -14.19 -17.92 25.40
C LYS A 167 -14.94 -18.05 26.72
N GLU A 168 -15.51 -16.96 27.24
CA GLU A 168 -16.31 -16.98 28.47
C GLU A 168 -17.56 -17.87 28.31
N LEU A 169 -18.25 -17.76 27.17
CA LEU A 169 -19.42 -18.58 26.88
C LEU A 169 -19.06 -20.07 26.78
N ALA A 170 -17.93 -20.40 26.17
CA ALA A 170 -17.44 -21.78 26.08
C ALA A 170 -17.11 -22.36 27.47
N GLU A 171 -16.46 -21.59 28.34
CA GLU A 171 -16.13 -22.04 29.71
C GLU A 171 -17.39 -22.17 30.58
N LEU A 172 -18.35 -21.24 30.47
CA LEU A 172 -19.64 -21.35 31.16
C LEU A 172 -20.40 -22.61 30.74
N LYS A 173 -20.42 -22.92 29.43
CA LYS A 173 -21.05 -24.15 28.93
C LYS A 173 -20.39 -25.39 29.51
N ARG A 174 -19.05 -25.43 29.52
CA ARG A 174 -18.27 -26.53 30.11
C ARG A 174 -18.54 -26.69 31.60
N LEU A 175 -18.60 -25.60 32.36
CA LEU A 175 -18.92 -25.65 33.79
C LEU A 175 -20.34 -26.16 34.02
N LYS A 176 -21.32 -25.68 33.25
CA LYS A 176 -22.71 -26.15 33.33
C LYS A 176 -22.82 -27.66 33.10
N GLU A 177 -22.19 -28.17 32.03
CA GLU A 177 -22.14 -29.60 31.73
C GLU A 177 -21.50 -30.41 32.89
N LYS A 178 -20.41 -29.90 33.47
CA LYS A 178 -19.76 -30.52 34.64
C LYS A 178 -20.66 -30.58 35.86
N TYR A 179 -21.39 -29.51 36.17
CA TYR A 179 -22.32 -29.48 37.32
C TYR A 179 -23.51 -30.42 37.09
N GLU A 180 -24.10 -30.43 35.89
CA GLU A 180 -25.20 -31.34 35.55
C GLU A 180 -24.79 -32.82 35.63
N GLN A 181 -23.57 -33.16 35.22
CA GLN A 181 -23.04 -34.52 35.40
C GLN A 181 -22.88 -34.88 36.88
N ARG A 182 -22.43 -33.93 37.72
CA ARG A 182 -22.24 -34.14 39.16
C ARG A 182 -23.56 -34.37 39.89
N THR A 183 -24.61 -33.62 39.54
CA THR A 183 -25.94 -33.73 40.16
C THR A 183 -26.64 -35.04 39.76
N LYS A 184 -26.33 -35.61 38.60
CA LYS A 184 -26.88 -36.92 38.17
C LYS A 184 -26.22 -38.14 38.84
N MET A 185 -25.10 -37.94 39.55
CA MET A 185 -24.38 -39.02 40.26
C MET A 185 -24.70 -39.07 41.77
N VAL A 186 -25.59 -38.21 42.26
CA VAL A 186 -26.11 -38.17 43.63
C VAL A 186 -27.56 -38.61 43.61
#